data_AF-A0A7J4V3C1-F1
#
_entry.id   AF-A0A7J4V3C1-F1
#
_cell.length_a   1.000
_cell.length_b   1.000
_cell.length_c   1.000
_cell.angle_alpha   90.00
_cell.angle_beta   90.00
_cell.angle_gamma   90.00
#
_symmetry.space_group_name_H-M   'P 1'
#
loop_
_entity.id
_entity.type
_entity.pdbx_description
1 polymer ?
#
loop_
_entity_poly.entity_id
_entity_poly.type
_entity_poly.pdbx_seq_one_letter_code
_entity_poly.pdbx_strand_id
1 'polypeptide(L)'
;VVMGAKVGFANLWDVAPLAIALTVVAILSKLIGCSLGAIRRGERTALIVGAGMVPRGEVGIVVAMIGLNMGTIGVDIYSVIVLVSIATTIYAPFLIKTVIRAESRKDKRPQRRY
;
A
#
# COMPACT_ATOMS: atom_id res chain seq x y z
N VAL A 1 2.60 -13.28 21.61
CA VAL A 1 1.25 -13.77 21.27
C VAL A 1 0.12 -12.87 21.78
N VAL A 2 0.27 -12.18 22.93
CA VAL A 2 -0.78 -11.33 23.55
C VAL A 2 -1.08 -10.00 22.81
N MET A 3 -0.15 -9.47 21.99
CA MET A 3 -0.32 -8.16 21.33
C MET A 3 -1.32 -8.18 20.16
N GLY A 4 -1.53 -9.31 19.48
CA GLY A 4 -2.54 -9.44 18.43
C GLY A 4 -3.98 -9.53 18.97
N ALA A 5 -4.15 -9.98 20.22
CA ALA A 5 -5.46 -10.15 20.86
C ALA A 5 -6.04 -8.84 21.42
N LYS A 6 -5.23 -7.79 21.55
CA LYS A 6 -5.71 -6.43 21.91
C LYS A 6 -6.33 -5.67 20.74
N VAL A 7 -6.30 -6.23 19.52
CA VAL A 7 -7.18 -5.78 18.43
C VAL A 7 -8.60 -6.21 18.80
N GLY A 8 -9.20 -5.47 19.73
CA GLY A 8 -10.58 -5.70 20.15
C GLY A 8 -11.48 -5.38 18.97
N PHE A 9 -12.12 -6.40 18.39
CA PHE A 9 -13.14 -6.27 17.35
C PHE A 9 -14.27 -5.29 17.73
N ALA A 10 -14.43 -4.99 19.03
CA ALA A 10 -15.35 -4.00 19.56
C ALA A 10 -15.08 -2.56 19.08
N ASN A 11 -13.80 -2.16 18.96
CA ASN A 11 -13.44 -0.79 18.54
C ASN A 11 -13.08 -0.71 17.05
N LEU A 12 -13.14 -1.83 16.32
CA LEU A 12 -12.76 -1.89 14.91
C LEU A 12 -13.66 -0.99 14.05
N TRP A 13 -14.93 -0.87 14.44
CA TRP A 13 -15.91 -0.01 13.78
C TRP A 13 -15.62 1.48 13.97
N ASP A 14 -15.09 1.88 15.11
CA ASP A 14 -14.74 3.28 15.39
C ASP A 14 -13.46 3.72 14.67
N VAL A 15 -12.50 2.80 14.49
CA VAL A 15 -11.23 3.08 13.80
C VAL A 15 -11.25 2.79 12.30
N ALA A 16 -12.26 2.04 11.81
CA ALA A 16 -12.40 1.70 10.39
C ALA A 16 -12.41 2.92 9.45
N PRO A 17 -13.08 4.06 9.75
CA PRO A 17 -13.07 5.21 8.85
C PRO A 17 -11.66 5.78 8.68
N LEU A 18 -10.91 5.88 9.78
CA LEU A 18 -9.53 6.35 9.78
C LEU A 18 -8.62 5.38 9.03
N ALA A 19 -8.76 4.07 9.27
CA ALA A 19 -7.97 3.05 8.59
C ALA A 19 -8.22 3.03 7.08
N ILE A 20 -9.47 3.18 6.64
CA ILE A 20 -9.83 3.25 5.22
C ILE A 20 -9.25 4.53 4.60
N ALA A 21 -9.45 5.69 5.23
CA ALA A 21 -8.91 6.95 4.74
C ALA A 21 -7.39 6.89 4.60
N LEU A 22 -6.68 6.38 5.62
CA LEU A 22 -5.23 6.22 5.59
C LEU A 22 -4.77 5.20 4.55
N THR A 23 -5.52 4.11 4.34
CA THR A 23 -5.23 3.14 3.28
C THR A 23 -5.32 3.80 1.90
N VAL A 24 -6.39 4.56 1.63
CA VAL A 24 -6.57 5.26 0.36
C VAL A 24 -5.46 6.28 0.13
N VAL A 25 -5.16 7.10 1.14
CA VAL A 25 -4.08 8.09 1.08
C VAL A 25 -2.72 7.40 0.85
N ALA A 26 -2.45 6.29 1.53
CA ALA A 26 -1.21 5.54 1.38
C ALA A 26 -1.04 4.99 -0.05
N ILE A 27 -2.10 4.42 -0.64
CA ILE A 27 -2.09 3.90 -2.01
C ILE A 27 -1.89 5.06 -3.00
N LEU A 28 -2.66 6.13 -2.89
CA LEU A 28 -2.58 7.27 -3.82
C LEU A 28 -1.23 7.97 -3.74
N SER A 29 -0.72 8.22 -2.53
CA SER A 29 0.57 8.88 -2.33
C SER A 29 1.72 8.05 -2.92
N LYS A 30 1.68 6.73 -2.77
CA LYS A 30 2.70 5.83 -3.34
C LYS A 30 2.58 5.72 -4.85
N LEU A 31 1.38 5.56 -5.38
CA LEU A 31 1.15 5.53 -6.82
C LEU A 31 1.62 6.82 -7.47
N ILE A 32 1.09 7.97 -7.03
CA ILE A 32 1.39 9.26 -7.66
C ILE A 32 2.84 9.68 -7.41
N GLY A 33 3.32 9.56 -6.16
CA GLY A 33 4.67 9.99 -5.79
C GLY A 33 5.76 9.18 -6.48
N CYS A 34 5.65 7.85 -6.48
CA CYS A 34 6.65 6.99 -7.12
C CYS A 34 6.52 7.02 -8.65
N SER A 35 5.31 7.17 -9.22
CA SER A 35 5.15 7.35 -10.66
C SER A 35 5.72 8.68 -11.14
N LEU A 36 5.53 9.80 -10.44
CA LEU A 36 6.20 11.06 -10.79
C LEU A 36 7.72 10.93 -10.75
N GLY A 37 8.27 10.27 -9.71
CA GLY A 37 9.71 10.07 -9.58
C GLY A 37 10.33 9.24 -10.71
N ALA A 38 9.56 8.31 -11.27
CA ALA A 38 9.98 7.45 -12.38
C ALA A 38 9.53 7.93 -13.77
N ILE A 39 8.90 9.11 -13.88
CA ILE A 39 8.30 9.59 -15.14
C ILE A 39 9.31 9.74 -16.27
N ARG A 40 10.58 10.06 -15.94
CA ARG A 40 11.68 10.18 -16.92
C ARG A 40 12.08 8.84 -17.56
N ARG A 41 11.64 7.70 -16.99
CA ARG A 41 11.80 6.36 -17.57
C ARG A 41 10.58 5.89 -18.39
N GLY A 42 9.63 6.79 -18.62
CA GLY A 42 8.39 6.52 -19.36
C GLY A 42 7.20 6.28 -18.42
N GLU A 43 6.03 6.79 -18.82
CA GLU A 43 4.78 6.73 -18.04
C GLU A 43 4.39 5.31 -17.61
N ARG A 44 4.75 4.29 -18.41
CA ARG A 44 4.43 2.89 -18.10
C ARG A 44 5.33 2.32 -17.00
N THR A 45 6.64 2.50 -17.16
CA THR A 45 7.63 2.16 -16.12
C THR A 45 7.30 2.87 -14.82
N ALA A 46 6.87 4.14 -14.91
CA ALA A 46 6.43 4.93 -13.78
C ALA A 46 5.22 4.32 -13.05
N LEU A 47 4.19 3.87 -13.76
CA LEU A 47 3.02 3.23 -13.17
C LEU A 47 3.35 1.86 -12.54
N ILE A 48 4.23 1.09 -13.17
CA ILE A 48 4.70 -0.20 -12.63
C ILE A 48 5.49 0.00 -11.34
N VAL A 49 6.40 0.98 -11.33
CA VAL A 49 7.17 1.36 -10.12
C VAL A 49 6.22 1.87 -9.03
N GLY A 50 5.24 2.71 -9.38
CA GLY A 50 4.20 3.17 -8.47
C GLY A 50 3.46 2.02 -7.80
N ALA A 51 2.92 1.09 -8.60
CA ALA A 51 2.16 -0.05 -8.12
C ALA A 51 3.02 -1.04 -7.32
N GLY A 52 4.27 -1.23 -7.72
CA GLY A 52 5.24 -2.08 -7.01
C GLY A 52 5.64 -1.55 -5.63
N MET A 53 5.49 -0.24 -5.39
CA MET A 53 5.89 0.43 -4.15
C MET A 53 4.75 0.64 -3.15
N VAL A 54 3.52 0.23 -3.50
CA VAL A 54 2.31 0.25 -2.64
C VAL A 54 2.37 -0.70 -1.43
N PRO A 55 2.80 -1.99 -1.55
CA PRO A 55 2.80 -2.89 -0.41
C PRO A 55 3.71 -2.36 0.71
N ARG A 56 3.13 -2.09 1.88
CA ARG A 56 3.88 -1.75 3.10
C ARG A 56 4.06 -3.01 3.92
N GLY A 57 5.28 -3.50 3.97
CA GLY A 57 5.66 -4.70 4.73
C GLY A 57 6.07 -4.42 6.18
N GLU A 58 6.99 -5.27 6.65
CA GLU A 58 7.51 -5.36 8.03
C GLU A 58 7.97 -4.03 8.62
N VAL A 59 8.64 -3.17 7.83
CA VAL A 59 9.26 -1.93 8.34
C VAL A 59 8.21 -0.97 8.92
N GLY A 60 7.02 -0.89 8.32
CA GLY A 60 5.95 -0.04 8.83
C GLY A 60 5.41 -0.52 10.19
N ILE A 61 5.33 -1.83 10.37
CA ILE A 61 4.88 -2.46 11.62
C ILE A 61 5.94 -2.30 12.71
N VAL A 62 7.22 -2.46 12.35
CA VAL A 62 8.35 -2.27 13.29
C VAL A 62 8.38 -0.82 13.80
N VAL A 63 8.23 0.18 12.92
CA VAL A 63 8.20 1.60 13.33
C VAL A 63 7.00 1.88 14.24
N ALA A 64 5.82 1.32 13.94
CA ALA A 64 4.65 1.44 14.80
C ALA A 64 4.89 0.79 16.17
N MET A 65 5.54 -0.37 16.20
CA MET A 65 5.89 -1.05 17.44
C MET A 65 6.87 -0.23 18.28
N ILE A 66 7.87 0.40 17.67
CA ILE A 66 8.80 1.30 18.37
C ILE A 66 8.02 2.47 18.97
N GLY A 67 7.13 3.11 18.20
CA GLY A 67 6.30 4.22 18.69
C GLY A 67 5.37 3.82 19.85
N LEU A 68 4.85 2.60 19.82
CA LEU A 68 4.02 2.06 20.91
C LEU A 68 4.85 1.83 22.18
N ASN A 69 6.07 1.30 22.04
CA ASN A 69 6.98 1.09 23.17
C ASN A 69 7.48 2.40 23.78
N MET A 70 7.63 3.44 22.96
CA MET A 70 7.96 4.79 23.43
C MET A 70 6.77 5.51 24.09
N GLY A 71 5.56 4.94 24.03
CA GLY A 71 4.33 5.58 24.51
C GLY A 71 3.82 6.72 23.62
N THR A 72 4.44 6.95 22.46
CA THR A 72 4.08 8.01 21.51
C THR A 72 2.76 7.73 20.81
N ILE A 73 2.44 6.45 20.58
CA ILE A 73 1.17 6.03 19.99
C ILE A 73 0.47 5.02 20.89
N GLY A 74 -0.87 5.10 20.93
CA GLY A 74 -1.71 4.13 21.63
C GLY A 74 -1.87 2.81 20.86
N VAL A 75 -2.38 1.79 21.55
CA VAL A 75 -2.66 0.46 20.99
C VAL A 75 -3.64 0.53 19.81
N ASP A 76 -4.56 1.50 19.83
CA ASP A 76 -5.54 1.71 18.75
C ASP A 76 -4.85 2.14 17.43
N ILE A 77 -3.92 3.10 17.51
CA ILE A 77 -3.16 3.58 16.34
C ILE A 77 -2.25 2.47 15.81
N TYR A 78 -1.62 1.70 16.70
CA TYR A 78 -0.84 0.53 16.31
C TYR A 78 -1.70 -0.47 15.52
N SER A 79 -2.91 -0.76 16.00
CA SER A 79 -3.85 -1.67 15.33
C SER A 79 -4.26 -1.15 13.95
N VAL A 80 -4.49 0.16 13.81
CA VAL A 80 -4.78 0.80 12.52
C VAL A 80 -3.60 0.64 11.55
N ILE A 81 -2.37 0.87 11.98
CA ILE A 81 -1.19 0.75 11.11
C ILE A 81 -1.00 -0.70 10.64
N VAL A 82 -1.18 -1.67 11.53
CA VAL A 82 -1.13 -3.10 11.18
C VAL A 82 -2.22 -3.44 10.15
N LEU A 83 -3.45 -2.98 10.36
CA LEU A 83 -4.56 -3.22 9.43
C LEU A 83 -4.27 -2.62 8.05
N VAL A 84 -3.76 -1.39 7.99
CA VAL A 84 -3.35 -0.72 6.74
C VAL A 84 -2.23 -1.51 6.03
N SER A 85 -1.23 -2.00 6.77
CA SER A 85 -0.12 -2.78 6.21
C SER A 85 -0.61 -4.10 5.60
N ILE A 86 -1.47 -4.83 6.30
CA ILE A 86 -2.07 -6.07 5.78
C ILE A 86 -2.95 -5.77 4.56
N ALA A 87 -3.83 -4.78 4.64
CA ALA A 87 -4.74 -4.41 3.55
C ALA A 87 -3.98 -3.99 2.28
N THR A 88 -2.96 -3.14 2.40
CA THR A 88 -2.13 -2.72 1.26
C THR A 88 -1.32 -3.86 0.66
N THR A 89 -0.86 -4.82 1.48
CA THR A 89 -0.13 -6.00 1.01
C THR A 89 -1.03 -6.95 0.23
N ILE A 90 -2.25 -7.20 0.70
CA ILE A 90 -3.24 -8.03 -0.01
C ILE A 90 -3.69 -7.35 -1.31
N TYR A 91 -3.81 -6.02 -1.31
CA TYR A 91 -4.24 -5.26 -2.49
C TYR A 91 -3.15 -5.11 -3.57
N ALA A 92 -1.87 -5.10 -3.18
CA ALA A 92 -0.74 -4.95 -4.09
C ALA A 92 -0.70 -5.94 -5.28
N PRO A 93 -0.86 -7.27 -5.12
CA PRO A 93 -0.82 -8.20 -6.26
C PRO A 93 -1.95 -7.95 -7.26
N PHE A 94 -3.13 -7.50 -6.81
CA PHE A 94 -4.22 -7.12 -7.71
C PHE A 94 -3.83 -5.89 -8.53
N LEU A 95 -3.29 -4.87 -7.86
CA LEU A 95 -2.85 -3.63 -8.50
C LEU A 95 -1.76 -3.88 -9.55
N ILE A 96 -0.71 -4.62 -9.19
CA ILE A 96 0.40 -4.95 -10.10
C ILE A 96 -0.10 -5.78 -11.30
N LYS A 97 -0.97 -6.78 -11.07
CA LYS A 97 -1.54 -7.61 -12.14
C LYS A 97 -2.35 -6.79 -13.14
N THR A 98 -3.10 -5.78 -12.70
CA THR A 98 -3.84 -4.89 -13.60
C THR A 98 -2.90 -4.01 -14.44
N VAL A 99 -1.86 -3.45 -13.83
CA VAL A 99 -0.88 -2.58 -14.51
C VAL A 99 -0.08 -3.38 -15.55
N ILE A 100 0.40 -4.57 -15.21
CA ILE A 100 1.14 -5.44 -16.14
C ILE A 100 0.22 -5.94 -17.27
N ARG A 101 -1.02 -6.34 -16.97
CA ARG A 101 -1.97 -6.78 -18.00
C ARG A 101 -2.35 -5.66 -18.97
N ALA A 102 -2.44 -4.41 -18.49
CA ALA A 102 -2.64 -3.23 -19.33
C ALA A 102 -1.46 -3.00 -20.29
N GLU A 103 -0.24 -3.33 -19.88
CA GLU A 103 0.96 -3.27 -20.71
C GLU A 103 0.95 -4.36 -21.80
N SER A 104 0.72 -5.62 -21.45
CA SER A 104 0.70 -6.74 -22.42
C SER A 104 -0.37 -6.60 -23.51
N ARG A 105 -1.43 -5.83 -23.27
CA ARG A 105 -2.50 -5.57 -24.25
C ARG A 105 -2.14 -4.49 -25.28
N LYS A 106 -1.17 -3.61 -24.98
CA LYS A 106 -0.72 -2.54 -25.88
C LYS A 106 0.45 -2.96 -26.77
N ASP A 107 1.24 -3.95 -26.34
CA ASP A 107 2.35 -4.54 -27.12
C ASP A 107 1.85 -5.40 -28.31
N LYS A 108 0.57 -5.80 -28.28
CA LYS A 108 -0.12 -6.44 -29.42
C LYS A 108 -0.62 -5.46 -30.49
N ARG A 109 -0.20 -4.19 -30.50
CA ARG A 109 -0.38 -3.37 -31.71
C ARG A 109 0.64 -3.87 -32.74
N PRO A 110 0.21 -4.30 -33.94
CA PRO A 110 1.09 -4.96 -34.90
C PRO A 110 2.27 -4.04 -35.18
N GLN A 111 3.49 -4.53 -34.93
CA GLN A 111 4.71 -3.97 -35.48
C GLN A 111 4.52 -3.92 -37.00
N ARG A 112 4.09 -2.75 -37.50
CA ARG A 112 4.15 -2.44 -38.93
C ARG A 112 5.63 -2.28 -39.24
N ARG A 113 6.22 -3.42 -39.61
CA ARG A 113 7.33 -3.62 -40.54
C ARG A 113 7.55 -2.35 -41.37
N TYR A 114 8.77 -1.83 -41.37
CA TYR A 114 9.50 -1.23 -42.49
C TYR A 114 10.99 -1.46 -42.25
#